data_AF-A0A442W3V4-F1
#
_entry.id   AF-A0A442W3V4-F1
#
_cell.length_a   1.000
_cell.length_b   1.000
_cell.length_c   1.000
_cell.angle_alpha   90.00
_cell.angle_beta   90.00
_cell.angle_gamma   90.00
#
_symmetry.space_group_name_H-M   'P 1'
#
loop_
_entity.id
_entity.type
_entity.pdbx_description
1 polymer ?
#
loop_
_entity_poly.entity_id
_entity_poly.type
_entity_poly.pdbx_seq_one_letter_code
_entity_poly.pdbx_strand_id
1 'polypeptide(L)'
;MINRILGVLVIGAATTASAGDGLSRHIVERAASCWTTQTAMRGISFRANVHVSFTREGHVSAIQIVDVAPQTETFKGLARDFADALKRCGPYVTEGKGEMNLNLSWPL
;
A
#
# COMPACT_ATOMS: atom_id res chain seq x y z
N MET A 1 48.04 12.47 32.45
CA MET A 1 46.72 12.89 31.95
C MET A 1 46.83 13.06 30.44
N ILE A 2 46.32 12.12 29.65
CA ILE A 2 46.29 12.17 28.19
C ILE A 2 44.89 11.81 27.72
N ASN A 3 44.55 12.38 26.57
CA ASN A 3 43.31 13.03 26.22
C ASN A 3 42.23 12.06 25.73
N ARG A 4 40.98 12.37 26.09
CA ARG A 4 39.74 11.85 25.49
C ARG A 4 39.65 12.33 24.04
N ILE A 5 39.39 11.44 23.08
CA ILE A 5 38.41 11.66 21.99
C ILE A 5 37.91 10.27 21.52
N LEU A 6 36.82 9.79 22.13
CA LEU A 6 36.03 8.70 21.55
C LEU A 6 35.14 9.34 20.48
N GLY A 7 35.58 9.30 19.23
CA GLY A 7 34.79 9.78 18.10
C GLY A 7 33.57 8.88 17.92
N VAL A 8 32.42 9.33 18.42
CA VAL A 8 31.14 8.72 18.10
C VAL A 8 30.82 9.06 16.65
N LEU A 9 31.09 8.11 15.76
CA LEU A 9 30.60 8.14 14.40
C LEU A 9 29.08 7.91 14.47
N VAL A 10 28.31 8.99 14.60
CA VAL A 10 26.85 8.93 14.41
C VAL A 10 26.64 8.76 12.91
N ILE A 11 26.59 7.50 12.48
CA ILE A 11 26.06 7.15 11.16
C ILE A 11 24.58 7.47 11.23
N GLY A 12 24.22 8.68 10.83
CA GLY A 12 22.83 9.06 10.63
C GLY A 12 22.23 8.06 9.65
N ALA A 13 21.26 7.27 10.13
CA ALA A 13 20.45 6.44 9.27
C ALA A 13 19.71 7.37 8.31
N ALA A 14 20.23 7.51 7.09
CA ALA A 14 19.41 7.97 6.00
C ALA A 14 18.28 6.95 5.89
N THR A 15 17.11 7.31 6.40
CA THR A 15 15.88 6.58 6.09
C THR A 15 15.69 6.76 4.59
N THR A 16 16.26 5.86 3.80
CA THR A 16 15.85 5.65 2.42
C THR A 16 14.42 5.14 2.50
N ALA A 17 13.47 6.07 2.59
CA ALA A 17 12.09 5.79 2.23
C ALA A 17 12.18 5.30 0.79
N SER A 18 12.14 3.98 0.63
CA SER A 18 12.18 3.34 -0.66
C SER A 18 11.11 4.02 -1.51
N ALA A 19 11.47 4.55 -2.68
CA ALA A 19 10.49 5.17 -3.58
C ALA A 19 9.28 4.24 -3.82
N GLY A 20 9.47 2.92 -3.69
CA GLY A 20 8.40 1.93 -3.71
C GLY A 20 7.39 2.01 -2.55
N ASP A 21 7.79 2.38 -1.34
CA ASP A 21 6.88 2.54 -0.19
C ASP A 21 6.02 3.79 -0.32
N GLY A 22 6.59 4.89 -0.83
CA GLY A 22 5.85 6.13 -1.12
C GLY A 22 4.81 5.93 -2.23
N LEU A 23 5.21 5.27 -3.31
CA LEU A 23 4.34 4.95 -4.45
C LEU A 23 3.19 4.02 -4.05
N SER A 24 3.49 2.93 -3.34
CA SER A 24 2.48 1.97 -2.87
C SER A 24 1.43 2.65 -2.01
N ARG A 25 1.88 3.49 -1.07
CA ARG A 25 0.98 4.25 -0.19
C ARG A 25 0.13 5.24 -0.97
N HIS A 26 0.71 5.99 -1.91
CA HIS A 26 -0.05 6.92 -2.75
C HIS A 26 -1.16 6.20 -3.54
N ILE A 27 -0.88 5.03 -4.11
CA ILE A 27 -1.85 4.24 -4.85
C ILE A 27 -2.96 3.72 -3.92
N VAL A 28 -2.61 3.24 -2.72
CA VAL A 28 -3.58 2.80 -1.72
C VAL A 28 -4.48 3.94 -1.25
N GLU A 29 -3.91 5.10 -0.94
CA GLU A 29 -4.66 6.30 -0.52
C GLU A 29 -5.63 6.77 -1.61
N ARG A 30 -5.18 6.80 -2.87
CA ARG A 30 -6.03 7.12 -4.02
C ARG A 30 -7.13 6.08 -4.23
N ALA A 31 -6.79 4.80 -4.21
CA ALA A 31 -7.79 3.73 -4.36
C ALA A 31 -8.83 3.77 -3.24
N ALA A 32 -8.38 4.03 -2.01
CA ALA A 32 -9.25 4.21 -0.88
C ALA A 32 -10.18 5.40 -1.09
N SER A 33 -9.71 6.56 -1.56
CA SER A 33 -10.60 7.72 -1.76
C SER A 33 -11.72 7.47 -2.77
N CYS A 34 -11.52 6.56 -3.73
CA CYS A 34 -12.55 6.07 -4.65
C CYS A 34 -13.41 4.93 -4.08
N TRP A 35 -13.10 4.42 -2.89
CA TRP A 35 -13.77 3.27 -2.29
C TRP A 35 -15.03 3.70 -1.55
N THR A 36 -16.19 3.30 -2.04
CA THR A 36 -17.49 3.72 -1.47
C THR A 36 -17.78 3.12 -0.09
N THR A 37 -17.05 2.08 0.31
CA THR A 37 -17.30 1.30 1.54
C THR A 37 -16.58 1.87 2.76
N GLN A 38 -15.78 2.93 2.60
CA GLN A 38 -15.06 3.58 3.72
C GLN A 38 -15.96 3.92 4.91
N THR A 39 -17.13 4.50 4.64
CA THR A 39 -18.08 4.92 5.69
C THR A 39 -18.60 3.73 6.48
N ALA A 40 -18.84 2.60 5.81
CA ALA A 40 -19.30 1.36 6.43
C ALA A 40 -18.20 0.67 7.25
N MET A 41 -16.93 1.00 7.01
CA MET A 41 -15.79 0.45 7.75
C MET A 41 -15.38 1.28 8.97
N ARG A 42 -16.17 2.26 9.39
CA ARG A 42 -15.89 2.97 10.64
C ARG A 42 -15.92 2.02 11.83
N GLY A 43 -14.84 2.02 12.62
CA GLY A 43 -14.67 1.12 13.76
C GLY A 43 -14.28 -0.31 13.39
N ILE A 44 -14.04 -0.61 12.12
CA ILE A 44 -13.60 -1.92 11.64
C ILE A 44 -12.10 -1.87 11.34
N SER A 45 -11.32 -2.77 11.95
CA SER A 45 -9.93 -2.99 11.58
C SER A 45 -9.85 -4.04 10.47
N PHE A 46 -9.21 -3.68 9.37
CA PHE A 46 -9.10 -4.54 8.19
C PHE A 46 -7.71 -4.42 7.60
N ARG A 47 -7.12 -5.54 7.18
CA ARG A 47 -5.91 -5.54 6.37
C ARG A 47 -6.12 -6.40 5.15
N ALA A 48 -5.58 -5.97 4.02
CA ALA A 48 -5.51 -6.77 2.81
C ALA A 48 -4.17 -6.55 2.12
N ASN A 49 -3.55 -7.65 1.72
CA ASN A 49 -2.42 -7.65 0.81
C ASN A 49 -2.92 -8.02 -0.57
N VAL A 50 -2.67 -7.15 -1.56
CA VAL A 50 -3.04 -7.40 -2.94
C VAL A 50 -1.83 -7.23 -3.84
N HIS A 51 -1.64 -8.17 -4.76
CA HIS A 51 -0.67 -8.06 -5.83
C HIS A 51 -1.37 -7.48 -7.06
N VAL A 52 -0.85 -6.38 -7.59
CA VAL A 52 -1.48 -5.62 -8.67
C VAL A 52 -0.54 -5.56 -9.86
N SER A 53 -1.07 -5.85 -11.04
CA SER A 53 -0.38 -5.65 -12.31
C SER A 53 -0.99 -4.44 -13.03
N PHE A 54 -0.15 -3.68 -13.72
CA PHE A 54 -0.50 -2.45 -14.43
C PHE A 54 -0.14 -2.55 -15.91
N THR A 55 -0.92 -1.88 -16.76
CA THR A 55 -0.54 -1.60 -18.15
C THR A 55 0.55 -0.52 -18.19
N ARG A 56 1.15 -0.31 -19.36
CA ARG A 56 2.14 0.78 -19.54
C ARG A 56 1.54 2.17 -19.31
N GLU A 57 0.24 2.35 -19.49
CA GLU A 57 -0.43 3.63 -19.20
C GLU A 57 -0.85 3.76 -17.72
N GLY A 58 -0.57 2.75 -16.88
CA GLY A 58 -0.89 2.77 -15.45
C GLY A 58 -2.29 2.27 -15.11
N HIS A 59 -3.04 1.71 -16.06
CA HIS A 59 -4.31 1.05 -15.76
C HIS A 59 -4.07 -0.28 -15.04
N VAL A 60 -4.92 -0.62 -14.08
CA VAL A 60 -4.83 -1.93 -13.44
C VAL A 60 -5.30 -3.02 -14.40
N SER A 61 -4.41 -3.95 -14.75
CA SER A 61 -4.70 -5.07 -15.65
C SER A 61 -5.13 -6.33 -14.89
N ALA A 62 -4.51 -6.60 -13.74
CA ALA A 62 -4.83 -7.75 -12.90
C ALA A 62 -4.68 -7.40 -11.41
N ILE A 63 -5.46 -8.08 -10.57
CA ILE A 63 -5.33 -8.01 -9.11
C ILE A 63 -5.49 -9.41 -8.54
N GLN A 64 -4.55 -9.81 -7.70
CA GLN A 64 -4.63 -11.02 -6.88
C GLN A 64 -4.69 -10.62 -5.41
N ILE A 65 -5.67 -11.13 -4.69
CA ILE A 65 -5.74 -10.97 -3.23
C ILE A 65 -4.81 -12.04 -2.63
N VAL A 66 -3.72 -11.58 -2.02
CA VAL A 66 -2.67 -12.44 -1.45
C VAL A 66 -3.05 -12.88 -0.04
N ASP A 67 -3.52 -11.94 0.78
CA ASP A 67 -3.87 -12.19 2.16
C ASP A 67 -4.91 -11.18 2.66
N VAL A 68 -5.71 -11.58 3.65
CA VAL A 68 -6.73 -10.74 4.28
C VAL A 68 -6.78 -11.03 5.77
N ALA A 69 -6.78 -9.98 6.58
CA ALA A 69 -7.00 -10.08 8.01
C ALA A 69 -8.16 -9.18 8.46
N PRO A 70 -9.15 -9.71 9.19
CA PRO A 70 -9.36 -11.13 9.57
C PRO A 70 -9.75 -12.05 8.39
N GLN A 71 -9.36 -13.34 8.46
CA GLN A 71 -9.60 -14.33 7.41
C GLN A 71 -11.05 -14.88 7.41
N THR A 72 -12.01 -14.04 7.05
CA THR A 72 -13.43 -14.44 6.94
C THR A 72 -14.02 -14.04 5.60
N GLU A 73 -15.14 -14.65 5.20
CA GLU A 73 -15.77 -14.38 3.90
C GLU A 73 -16.20 -12.91 3.74
N THR A 74 -16.66 -12.27 4.81
CA THR A 74 -17.01 -10.84 4.80
C THR A 74 -15.82 -9.96 4.43
N PHE A 75 -14.66 -10.21 5.04
CA PHE A 75 -13.47 -9.40 4.81
C PHE A 75 -12.76 -9.75 3.50
N LYS A 76 -12.89 -11.00 3.02
CA LYS A 76 -12.55 -11.33 1.62
C LYS A 76 -13.42 -10.55 0.64
N GLY A 77 -14.71 -10.38 0.96
CA GLY A 77 -15.62 -9.50 0.21
C GLY A 77 -15.14 -8.05 0.20
N LEU A 78 -14.72 -7.51 1.35
CA LEU A 78 -14.14 -6.15 1.44
C LEU A 78 -12.85 -6.02 0.62
N ALA A 79 -11.96 -7.02 0.65
CA ALA A 79 -10.75 -7.02 -0.16
C ALA A 79 -11.05 -7.04 -1.66
N ARG A 80 -12.09 -7.77 -2.09
CA ARG A 80 -12.57 -7.74 -3.48
C ARG A 80 -13.14 -6.37 -3.86
N ASP A 81 -13.92 -5.77 -2.98
CA ASP A 81 -14.50 -4.44 -3.21
C ASP A 81 -13.40 -3.35 -3.30
N PHE A 82 -12.38 -3.44 -2.45
CA PHE A 82 -11.18 -2.60 -2.56
C PHE A 82 -10.40 -2.85 -3.87
N ALA A 83 -10.25 -4.10 -4.29
CA ALA A 83 -9.65 -4.43 -5.59
C ALA A 83 -10.46 -3.84 -6.76
N ASP A 84 -11.78 -3.85 -6.69
CA ASP A 84 -12.63 -3.19 -7.67
C ASP A 84 -12.47 -1.66 -7.63
N ALA A 85 -12.27 -1.07 -6.46
CA ALA A 85 -11.94 0.36 -6.34
C ALA A 85 -10.58 0.68 -6.98
N LEU A 86 -9.56 -0.17 -6.79
CA LEU A 86 -8.27 -0.07 -7.47
C LEU A 86 -8.43 -0.05 -8.99
N LYS A 87 -9.22 -0.97 -9.56
CA LYS A 87 -9.48 -0.98 -11.02
C LYS A 87 -10.17 0.29 -11.51
N ARG A 88 -11.19 0.76 -10.78
CA ARG A 88 -12.02 1.92 -11.17
C ARG A 88 -11.31 3.25 -11.03
N CYS A 89 -10.39 3.38 -10.08
CA CYS A 89 -9.75 4.65 -9.74
C CYS A 89 -8.44 4.92 -10.50
N GLY A 90 -7.95 3.93 -11.25
CA GLY A 90 -6.84 4.12 -12.19
C GLY A 90 -7.21 5.07 -13.35
N PRO A 91 -6.22 5.51 -14.14
CA PRO A 91 -4.83 5.06 -14.14
C PRO A 91 -3.99 5.63 -12.97
N TYR A 92 -2.98 4.87 -12.57
CA TYR A 92 -2.01 5.25 -11.54
C TYR A 92 -0.68 5.61 -12.19
N VAL A 93 0.04 6.55 -11.59
CA VAL A 93 1.47 6.72 -11.90
C VAL A 93 2.18 5.53 -11.25
N THR A 94 2.87 4.70 -12.04
CA THR A 94 3.55 3.49 -11.54
C THR A 94 5.07 3.58 -11.59
N GLU A 95 5.63 4.72 -12.03
CA GLU A 95 7.07 4.95 -12.17
C GLU A 95 7.79 3.83 -12.97
N GLY A 96 7.11 3.28 -13.99
CA GLY A 96 7.63 2.19 -14.81
C GLY A 96 7.47 0.79 -14.21
N LYS A 97 6.85 0.65 -13.03
CA LYS A 97 6.51 -0.66 -12.45
C LYS A 97 5.31 -1.26 -13.16
N GLY A 98 5.49 -2.46 -13.69
CA GLY A 98 4.41 -3.28 -14.26
C GLY A 98 3.63 -4.05 -13.19
N GLU A 99 4.21 -4.27 -12.02
CA GLU A 99 3.60 -5.05 -10.93
C GLU A 99 4.02 -4.50 -9.57
N MET A 100 3.15 -4.62 -8.56
CA MET A 100 3.41 -4.15 -7.21
C MET A 100 2.53 -4.85 -6.17
N ASN A 101 3.10 -5.12 -5.00
CA ASN A 101 2.32 -5.52 -3.83
C ASN A 101 1.84 -4.27 -3.09
N LEU A 102 0.54 -4.19 -2.83
CA LEU A 102 -0.08 -3.15 -2.04
C LEU A 102 -0.56 -3.75 -0.71
N ASN A 103 -0.18 -3.11 0.38
CA ASN A 103 -0.73 -3.38 1.70
C ASN A 103 -1.76 -2.30 2.01
N LEU A 104 -3.02 -2.71 2.14
CA LEU A 104 -4.05 -1.91 2.76
C LEU A 104 -4.10 -2.25 4.24
N SER A 105 -3.89 -1.27 5.10
CA SER A 105 -4.23 -1.33 6.52
C SER A 105 -5.28 -0.27 6.77
N TRP A 106 -6.46 -0.68 7.25
CA TRP A 106 -7.60 0.20 7.54
C TRP A 106 -7.86 0.26 9.05
N PRO A 107 -8.11 1.45 9.62
CA PRO A 107 -8.04 2.77 8.96
C PRO A 107 -6.63 3.08 8.43
N LEU A 108 -6.58 3.86 7.35
CA LEU A 108 -5.33 4.28 6.68
C LEU A 108 -4.45 5.15 7.59
#